data_AF-A0A9W5YDA0-F1
#
_entry.id   AF-A0A9W5YDA0-F1
#
_cell.length_a   1.000
_cell.length_b   1.000
_cell.length_c   1.000
_cell.angle_alpha   90.00
_cell.angle_beta   90.00
_cell.angle_gamma   90.00
#
_symmetry.space_group_name_H-M   'P 1'
#
loop_
_entity.id
_entity.type
_entity.pdbx_description
1 polymer ?
#
loop_
_entity_poly.entity_id
_entity_poly.type
_entity_poly.pdbx_seq_one_letter_code
_entity_poly.pdbx_strand_id
1 'polypeptide(L)'
;MKSKVKVKRDEKLGRTFIDFFKLKDKDKKDYRFDVLNILLRDQDLLVMINTNLCCTVDNSVPRDNIRVIEKYVKDKGFKNIVIPIENTNKKSVFGFSIGTKNKNTSYKLGFIMPKGNFDRELYEDLFNIYDIEIGVGLIKDEEEILEDFRKGYFDSLFNKEYFRNSVYVGIMFDKIITDLEFDFDEIANLSNAK
;
A
#
# COMPACT_ATOMS: atom_id res chain seq x y z
N MET A 1 -29.68 -3.10 -7.26
CA MET A 1 -28.79 -1.96 -6.92
C MET A 1 -27.50 -2.13 -7.71
N LYS A 2 -27.05 -1.14 -8.51
CA LYS A 2 -25.72 -1.21 -9.14
C LYS A 2 -24.67 -1.19 -8.02
N SER A 3 -23.71 -2.12 -8.04
CA SER A 3 -22.63 -2.14 -7.05
C SER A 3 -21.92 -0.78 -7.05
N LYS A 4 -21.75 -0.18 -5.87
CA LYS A 4 -21.00 1.07 -5.71
C LYS A 4 -19.49 0.87 -5.86
N VAL A 5 -19.06 -0.39 -5.91
CA VAL A 5 -17.68 -0.79 -6.16
C VAL A 5 -17.59 -1.41 -7.55
N LYS A 6 -16.55 -1.04 -8.28
CA LYS A 6 -16.25 -1.59 -9.60
C LYS A 6 -14.98 -2.43 -9.49
N VAL A 7 -15.09 -3.72 -9.80
CA VAL A 7 -13.95 -4.61 -9.93
C VAL A 7 -13.73 -4.94 -11.40
N LYS A 8 -12.51 -4.80 -11.90
CA LYS A 8 -12.16 -5.07 -13.31
C LYS A 8 -10.82 -5.78 -13.39
N ARG A 9 -10.77 -6.94 -14.06
CA ARG A 9 -9.52 -7.59 -14.48
C ARG A 9 -9.04 -7.02 -15.82
N ASP A 10 -7.77 -6.70 -15.90
CA ASP A 10 -7.04 -6.40 -17.13
C ASP A 10 -6.21 -7.63 -17.49
N GLU A 11 -6.71 -8.41 -18.45
CA GLU A 11 -6.06 -9.66 -18.87
C GLU A 11 -4.68 -9.44 -19.49
N LYS A 12 -4.45 -8.27 -20.10
CA LYS A 12 -3.16 -7.97 -20.74
C LYS A 12 -2.08 -7.74 -19.68
N LEU A 13 -2.44 -7.07 -18.59
CA LEU A 13 -1.52 -6.79 -17.49
C LEU A 13 -1.51 -7.90 -16.43
N GLY A 14 -2.49 -8.81 -16.44
CA GLY A 14 -2.70 -9.79 -15.39
C GLY A 14 -3.06 -9.14 -14.04
N ARG A 15 -3.79 -8.02 -14.06
CA ARG A 15 -4.06 -7.21 -12.86
C ARG A 15 -5.54 -6.94 -12.67
N THR A 16 -5.98 -6.97 -11.44
CA THR A 16 -7.33 -6.59 -11.02
C THR A 16 -7.31 -5.21 -10.37
N PHE A 17 -8.28 -4.39 -10.75
CA PHE A 17 -8.51 -3.05 -10.24
C PHE A 17 -9.82 -3.06 -9.45
N ILE A 18 -9.75 -2.65 -8.20
CA ILE A 18 -10.89 -2.52 -7.28
C ILE A 18 -11.09 -1.03 -7.01
N ASP A 19 -12.04 -0.42 -7.71
CA ASP A 19 -12.37 1.00 -7.61
C ASP A 19 -13.56 1.21 -6.66
N PHE A 20 -13.35 1.95 -5.57
CA PHE A 20 -14.38 2.20 -4.56
C PHE A 20 -14.67 3.69 -4.33
N PHE A 21 -14.26 4.56 -5.26
CA PHE A 21 -14.51 6.01 -5.22
C PHE A 21 -15.99 6.41 -5.13
N LYS A 22 -16.94 5.55 -5.56
CA LYS A 22 -18.39 5.82 -5.45
C LYS A 22 -19.01 5.36 -4.12
N LEU A 23 -18.25 4.71 -3.24
CA LEU A 23 -18.70 4.49 -1.86
C LEU A 23 -18.76 5.84 -1.13
N LYS A 24 -19.64 5.94 -0.12
CA LYS A 24 -19.66 7.12 0.74
C LYS A 24 -18.39 7.13 1.59
N ASP A 25 -17.82 8.29 1.88
CA ASP A 25 -16.54 8.40 2.59
C ASP A 25 -16.53 7.66 3.93
N LYS A 26 -17.63 7.72 4.68
CA LYS A 26 -17.81 6.99 5.94
C LYS A 26 -17.66 5.46 5.82
N ASP A 27 -17.92 4.90 4.64
CA ASP A 27 -17.92 3.44 4.40
C ASP A 27 -16.59 2.99 3.75
N LYS A 28 -15.81 3.91 3.15
CA LYS A 28 -14.58 3.59 2.41
C LYS A 28 -13.50 2.97 3.29
N LYS A 29 -13.32 3.51 4.50
CA LYS A 29 -12.30 3.05 5.47
C LYS A 29 -12.51 1.57 5.80
N ASP A 30 -13.73 1.20 6.20
CA ASP A 30 -14.04 -0.17 6.59
C ASP A 30 -14.03 -1.12 5.39
N TYR A 31 -14.59 -0.70 4.26
CA TYR A 31 -14.58 -1.50 3.05
C TYR A 31 -13.15 -1.86 2.60
N ARG A 32 -12.24 -0.88 2.63
CA ARG A 32 -10.84 -1.10 2.26
C ARG A 32 -10.12 -2.01 3.25
N PHE A 33 -10.39 -1.89 4.55
CA PHE A 33 -9.90 -2.84 5.55
C PHE A 33 -10.35 -4.26 5.23
N ASP A 34 -11.65 -4.46 4.99
CA ASP A 34 -12.24 -5.77 4.70
C ASP A 34 -11.60 -6.40 3.44
N VAL A 35 -11.39 -5.60 2.38
CA VAL A 35 -10.70 -6.04 1.16
C VAL A 35 -9.25 -6.43 1.42
N LEU A 36 -8.48 -5.61 2.12
CA LEU A 36 -7.08 -5.94 2.44
C LEU A 36 -7.00 -7.17 3.34
N ASN A 37 -7.94 -7.33 4.26
CA ASN A 37 -7.99 -8.50 5.12
C ASN A 37 -8.29 -9.78 4.32
N ILE A 38 -9.00 -9.71 3.19
CA ILE A 38 -9.11 -10.86 2.27
C ILE A 38 -7.78 -11.11 1.54
N LEU A 39 -7.18 -10.04 1.01
CA LEU A 39 -6.00 -10.16 0.13
C LEU A 39 -4.71 -10.55 0.87
N LEU A 40 -4.56 -10.21 2.14
CA LEU A 40 -3.28 -10.26 2.86
C LEU A 40 -3.22 -11.35 3.95
N ARG A 41 -4.35 -11.96 4.29
CA ARG A 41 -4.63 -12.59 5.60
C ARG A 41 -3.69 -13.70 6.07
N ASP A 42 -2.95 -14.35 5.17
CA ASP A 42 -2.14 -15.53 5.50
C ASP A 42 -0.77 -15.53 4.83
N GLN A 43 -0.18 -14.36 4.59
CA GLN A 43 1.08 -14.22 3.85
C GLN A 43 2.07 -13.32 4.59
N ASP A 44 3.36 -13.66 4.49
CA ASP A 44 4.43 -12.74 4.85
C ASP A 44 4.52 -11.65 3.77
N LEU A 45 4.63 -10.40 4.21
CA LEU A 45 4.54 -9.24 3.34
C LEU A 45 5.81 -8.40 3.41
N LEU A 46 6.22 -7.84 2.28
CA LEU A 46 7.03 -6.63 2.26
C LEU A 46 6.10 -5.44 2.09
N VAL A 47 6.08 -4.54 3.07
CA VAL A 47 5.32 -3.30 2.99
C VAL A 47 6.26 -2.15 2.71
N MET A 48 5.96 -1.38 1.67
CA MET A 48 6.76 -0.27 1.18
C MET A 48 5.93 1.02 1.18
N ILE A 49 6.52 2.08 1.74
CA ILE A 49 5.93 3.40 1.84
C ILE A 49 6.90 4.40 1.23
N ASN A 50 6.42 5.21 0.29
CA ASN A 50 7.19 6.26 -0.35
C ASN A 50 6.65 7.63 0.03
N THR A 51 7.44 8.42 0.75
CA THR A 51 6.97 9.72 1.24
C THR A 51 6.89 10.81 0.18
N ASN A 52 7.41 10.59 -1.04
CA ASN A 52 7.17 11.50 -2.17
C ASN A 52 5.69 11.51 -2.59
N LEU A 53 4.93 10.46 -2.28
CA LEU A 53 3.54 10.27 -2.71
C LEU A 53 2.53 10.38 -1.56
N CYS A 54 2.93 10.96 -0.42
CA CYS A 54 2.06 11.03 0.76
C CYS A 54 0.73 11.75 0.49
N CYS A 55 -0.38 11.04 0.71
CA CYS A 55 -1.74 11.55 0.58
C CYS A 55 -2.42 11.58 1.95
N THR A 56 -2.47 12.74 2.60
CA THR A 56 -3.10 12.89 3.93
C THR A 56 -4.62 12.94 3.80
N VAL A 57 -5.31 11.83 4.10
CA VAL A 57 -6.77 11.83 4.37
C VAL A 57 -7.08 12.57 5.67
N ASP A 58 -6.12 12.61 6.59
CA ASP A 58 -6.17 13.36 7.82
C ASP A 58 -5.05 14.42 7.83
N ASN A 59 -5.43 15.69 7.86
CA ASN A 59 -4.52 16.84 7.92
C ASN A 59 -3.70 16.88 9.23
N SER A 60 -3.94 15.93 10.15
CA SER A 60 -3.29 15.80 11.46
C SER A 60 -1.92 15.12 11.41
N VAL A 61 -1.61 14.34 10.37
CA VAL A 61 -0.32 13.62 10.28
C VAL A 61 0.70 14.55 9.63
N PRO A 62 1.72 15.02 10.36
CA PRO A 62 2.66 15.99 9.82
C PRO A 62 3.37 15.42 8.59
N ARG A 63 3.44 16.24 7.53
CA ARG A 63 4.40 16.05 6.44
C ARG A 63 5.78 15.80 7.09
N ASP A 64 6.45 14.72 6.70
CA ASP A 64 7.81 14.34 7.12
C ASP A 64 7.99 13.48 8.38
N ASN A 65 7.01 12.65 8.76
CA ASN A 65 7.16 11.79 9.94
C ASN A 65 7.56 10.33 9.68
N ILE A 66 8.45 10.09 8.70
CA ILE A 66 8.99 8.74 8.47
C ILE A 66 9.61 8.14 9.74
N ARG A 67 10.13 8.99 10.64
CA ARG A 67 10.67 8.57 11.94
C ARG A 67 9.61 8.04 12.89
N VAL A 68 8.40 8.63 12.90
CA VAL A 68 7.29 8.11 13.70
C VAL A 68 6.80 6.79 13.14
N ILE A 69 6.67 6.68 11.81
CA ILE A 69 6.30 5.42 11.16
C ILE A 69 7.35 4.35 11.45
N GLU A 70 8.64 4.68 11.26
CA GLU A 70 9.74 3.77 11.54
C GLU A 70 9.74 3.34 13.00
N LYS A 71 9.51 4.27 13.94
CA LYS A 71 9.40 3.93 15.36
C LYS A 71 8.24 2.97 15.59
N TYR A 72 7.06 3.24 15.05
CA TYR A 72 5.89 2.37 15.16
C TYR A 72 6.17 0.95 14.64
N VAL A 73 6.79 0.85 13.46
CA VAL A 73 7.20 -0.43 12.85
C VAL A 73 8.19 -1.18 13.74
N LYS A 74 9.17 -0.48 14.34
CA LYS A 74 10.13 -1.07 15.29
C LYS A 74 9.48 -1.49 16.59
N ASP A 75 8.53 -0.72 17.12
CA ASP A 75 7.80 -1.02 18.35
C ASP A 75 6.93 -2.29 18.18
N LYS A 76 6.45 -2.56 16.96
CA LYS A 76 5.79 -3.83 16.57
C LYS A 76 6.78 -5.00 16.34
N GLY A 77 8.08 -4.74 16.37
CA GLY A 77 9.13 -5.77 16.20
C GLY A 77 9.42 -6.15 14.75
N PHE A 78 9.01 -5.35 13.78
CA PHE A 78 9.19 -5.65 12.36
C PHE A 78 10.59 -5.24 11.87
N LYS A 79 11.23 -6.10 11.07
CA LYS A 79 12.49 -5.76 10.39
C LYS A 79 12.21 -4.68 9.35
N ASN A 80 13.00 -3.61 9.35
CA ASN A 80 12.76 -2.46 8.48
C ASN A 80 14.05 -1.81 7.96
N ILE A 81 13.92 -1.13 6.82
CA ILE A 81 14.94 -0.25 6.25
C ILE A 81 14.31 1.08 5.83
N VAL A 82 15.01 2.17 6.13
CA VAL A 82 14.67 3.52 5.66
C VAL A 82 15.79 4.03 4.76
N ILE A 83 15.42 4.51 3.58
CA ILE A 83 16.34 5.01 2.55
C ILE A 83 15.97 6.45 2.23
N PRO A 84 16.90 7.41 2.29
CA PRO A 84 16.66 8.75 1.76
C PRO A 84 16.56 8.68 0.23
N ILE A 85 15.60 9.39 -0.34
CA ILE A 85 15.42 9.51 -1.78
C ILE A 85 15.40 10.98 -2.20
N GLU A 86 15.80 11.22 -3.45
CA GLU A 86 15.68 12.54 -4.04
C GLU A 86 14.20 12.95 -4.09
N ASN A 87 13.96 14.21 -3.74
CA ASN A 87 12.62 14.78 -3.77
C ASN A 87 12.18 14.95 -5.23
N THR A 88 11.17 14.18 -5.64
CA THR A 88 10.66 14.21 -7.00
C THR A 88 9.47 15.15 -7.17
N ASN A 89 9.26 16.16 -6.31
CA ASN A 89 8.23 17.22 -6.43
C ASN A 89 8.27 18.05 -7.75
N LYS A 90 9.04 17.60 -8.75
CA LYS A 90 9.07 18.10 -10.13
C LYS A 90 8.59 17.08 -11.18
N LYS A 91 8.23 15.85 -10.83
CA LYS A 91 7.69 14.85 -11.76
C LYS A 91 6.19 14.66 -11.54
N SER A 92 5.41 14.89 -12.58
CA SER A 92 3.96 14.69 -12.60
C SER A 92 3.63 13.21 -12.36
N VAL A 93 2.78 12.93 -11.38
CA VAL A 93 2.17 11.60 -11.22
C VAL A 93 0.77 11.71 -11.83
N PHE A 94 0.49 10.91 -12.87
CA PHE A 94 -0.76 10.97 -13.64
C PHE A 94 -1.17 12.38 -14.15
N GLY A 95 -0.20 13.21 -14.54
CA GLY A 95 -0.46 14.56 -15.07
C GLY A 95 -0.81 15.62 -14.02
N PHE A 96 -0.81 15.28 -12.73
CA PHE A 96 -0.99 16.25 -11.64
C PHE A 96 0.38 16.67 -11.08
N SER A 97 0.64 17.97 -11.12
CA SER A 97 1.81 18.59 -10.49
C SER A 97 1.52 18.81 -9.01
N ILE A 98 1.98 17.89 -8.16
CA ILE A 98 1.91 18.05 -6.70
C ILE A 98 3.12 18.88 -6.27
N GLY A 99 3.00 20.20 -6.36
CA GLY A 99 4.06 21.13 -6.01
C GLY A 99 3.91 21.66 -4.59
N THR A 100 4.79 21.23 -3.67
CA THR A 100 5.19 22.10 -2.55
C THR A 100 6.71 22.21 -2.48
N LYS A 101 7.18 23.45 -2.29
CA LYS A 101 8.60 23.83 -2.13
C LYS A 101 9.15 23.36 -0.77
N ASN A 102 9.07 22.07 -0.44
CA ASN A 102 9.75 21.55 0.74
C ASN A 102 11.15 21.07 0.35
N LYS A 103 12.18 21.66 0.96
CA LYS A 103 13.58 21.20 0.93
C LYS A 103 13.80 19.91 1.72
N ASN A 104 12.73 19.23 2.12
CA ASN A 104 12.81 18.07 3.01
C ASN A 104 13.17 16.83 2.19
N THR A 105 14.16 16.10 2.69
CA THR A 105 14.56 14.78 2.22
C THR A 105 13.33 13.89 2.23
N SER A 106 13.03 13.26 1.10
CA SER A 106 11.97 12.25 1.04
C SER A 106 12.56 10.88 1.36
N TYR A 107 11.73 9.92 1.74
CA TYR A 107 12.19 8.62 2.20
C TYR A 107 11.36 7.49 1.60
N LYS A 108 12.00 6.35 1.40
CA LYS A 108 11.32 5.06 1.28
C LYS A 108 11.51 4.29 2.58
N LEU A 109 10.44 3.72 3.09
CA LEU A 109 10.47 2.73 4.17
C LEU A 109 10.01 1.40 3.58
N GLY A 110 10.81 0.36 3.79
CA GLY A 110 10.44 -1.03 3.52
C GLY A 110 10.49 -1.80 4.83
N PHE A 111 9.47 -2.60 5.13
CA PHE A 111 9.49 -3.48 6.30
C PHE A 111 8.81 -4.82 6.02
N ILE A 112 9.30 -5.85 6.71
CA ILE A 112 8.73 -7.18 6.66
C ILE A 112 7.65 -7.30 7.72
N MET A 113 6.43 -7.58 7.28
CA MET A 113 5.32 -7.88 8.16
C MET A 113 5.04 -9.40 8.12
N PRO A 114 5.23 -10.12 9.23
CA PRO A 114 4.94 -11.54 9.28
C PRO A 114 3.44 -11.81 9.13
N LYS A 115 3.09 -12.97 8.57
CA LYS A 115 1.70 -13.43 8.43
C LYS A 115 0.92 -13.32 9.76
N GLY A 116 -0.36 -12.96 9.67
CA GLY A 116 -1.24 -12.80 10.82
C GLY A 116 -1.06 -11.53 11.64
N ASN A 117 -0.16 -10.62 11.23
CA ASN A 117 0.04 -9.32 11.91
C ASN A 117 -0.70 -8.15 11.23
N PHE A 118 -1.43 -8.40 10.13
CA PHE A 118 -2.32 -7.40 9.58
C PHE A 118 -3.61 -7.33 10.41
N ASP A 119 -3.73 -6.27 11.22
CA ASP A 119 -4.88 -6.05 12.09
C ASP A 119 -5.49 -4.66 11.89
N ARG A 120 -6.58 -4.39 12.62
CA ARG A 120 -7.31 -3.13 12.51
C ARG A 120 -6.50 -1.95 13.01
N GLU A 121 -5.73 -2.10 14.09
CA GLU A 121 -4.92 -1.03 14.66
C GLU A 121 -3.87 -0.56 13.65
N LEU A 122 -3.09 -1.50 13.10
CA LEU A 122 -2.11 -1.25 12.05
C LEU A 122 -2.75 -0.62 10.81
N TYR A 123 -3.94 -1.08 10.44
CA TYR A 123 -4.65 -0.50 9.31
C TYR A 123 -4.99 0.98 9.55
N GLU A 124 -5.51 1.32 10.72
CA GLU A 124 -5.91 2.68 11.04
C GLU A 124 -4.71 3.62 11.17
N ASP A 125 -3.63 3.15 11.79
CA ASP A 125 -2.43 3.94 12.07
C ASP A 125 -1.49 4.07 10.86
N LEU A 126 -1.62 3.19 9.86
CA LEU A 126 -0.69 3.15 8.73
C LEU A 126 -1.38 2.99 7.36
N PHE A 127 -2.05 1.87 7.11
CA PHE A 127 -2.54 1.52 5.76
C PHE A 127 -3.69 2.39 5.26
N ASN A 128 -4.42 3.05 6.15
CA ASN A 128 -5.47 3.99 5.78
C ASN A 128 -4.95 5.41 5.52
N ILE A 129 -3.67 5.67 5.82
CA ILE A 129 -3.07 7.01 5.78
C ILE A 129 -2.17 7.19 4.56
N TYR A 130 -1.44 6.15 4.16
CA TYR A 130 -0.44 6.23 3.09
C TYR A 130 -0.86 5.44 1.87
N ASP A 131 -0.45 5.91 0.69
CA ASP A 131 -0.37 5.03 -0.46
C ASP A 131 0.68 3.96 -0.16
N ILE A 132 0.26 2.70 -0.16
CA ILE A 132 1.10 1.58 0.25
C ILE A 132 1.32 0.63 -0.91
N GLU A 133 2.57 0.23 -1.03
CA GLU A 133 3.04 -0.80 -1.92
C GLU A 133 3.29 -2.09 -1.10
N ILE A 134 2.66 -3.21 -1.46
CA ILE A 134 2.77 -4.48 -0.73
C ILE A 134 3.21 -5.61 -1.67
N GLY A 135 4.38 -6.20 -1.38
CA GLY A 135 4.78 -7.50 -1.92
C GLY A 135 4.18 -8.61 -1.07
N VAL A 136 3.50 -9.57 -1.69
CA VAL A 136 2.75 -10.65 -1.03
C VAL A 136 3.40 -12.00 -1.31
N GLY A 137 3.70 -12.75 -0.25
CA GLY A 137 4.30 -14.08 -0.35
C GLY A 137 5.74 -13.99 -0.83
N LEU A 138 6.66 -13.71 0.10
CA LEU A 138 8.09 -13.57 -0.17
C LEU A 138 8.64 -14.83 -0.87
N ILE A 139 9.46 -14.64 -1.91
CA ILE A 139 10.13 -15.72 -2.65
C ILE A 139 11.57 -15.88 -2.14
N LYS A 140 12.23 -14.76 -1.87
CA LYS A 140 13.58 -14.67 -1.31
C LYS A 140 13.55 -14.51 0.20
N ASP A 141 14.71 -14.65 0.83
CA ASP A 141 14.86 -14.40 2.26
C ASP A 141 14.61 -12.92 2.62
N GLU A 142 14.11 -12.69 3.83
CA GLU A 142 13.76 -11.36 4.34
C GLU A 142 14.94 -10.39 4.32
N GLU A 143 16.13 -10.86 4.71
CA GLU A 143 17.33 -10.01 4.81
C GLU A 143 17.85 -9.64 3.41
N GLU A 144 17.81 -10.59 2.48
CA GLU A 144 18.14 -10.34 1.07
C GLU A 144 17.19 -9.32 0.46
N ILE A 145 15.87 -9.49 0.63
CA ILE A 145 14.85 -8.57 0.11
C ILE A 145 15.07 -7.15 0.62
N LEU A 146 15.29 -7.00 1.93
CA LEU A 146 15.52 -5.69 2.54
C LEU A 146 16.83 -5.06 2.03
N GLU A 147 17.91 -5.83 1.93
CA GLU A 147 19.18 -5.30 1.44
C GLU A 147 19.11 -4.91 -0.05
N ASP A 148 18.42 -5.67 -0.88
CA ASP A 148 18.20 -5.34 -2.29
C ASP A 148 17.28 -4.12 -2.46
N PHE A 149 16.27 -3.99 -1.59
CA PHE A 149 15.48 -2.77 -1.46
C PHE A 149 16.36 -1.57 -1.08
N ARG A 150 17.26 -1.74 -0.10
CA ARG A 150 18.23 -0.71 0.34
C ARG A 150 19.12 -0.22 -0.81
N LYS A 151 19.56 -1.15 -1.66
CA LYS A 151 20.41 -0.87 -2.83
C LYS A 151 19.63 -0.30 -4.02
N GLY A 152 18.29 -0.32 -3.98
CA GLY A 152 17.43 0.14 -5.07
C GLY A 152 17.41 -0.81 -6.27
N TYR A 153 17.62 -2.11 -6.06
CA TYR A 153 17.60 -3.10 -7.15
C TYR A 153 16.20 -3.36 -7.71
N PHE A 154 15.16 -3.02 -6.94
CA PHE A 154 13.81 -2.98 -7.44
C PHE A 154 13.06 -1.76 -6.91
N ASP A 155 12.30 -1.15 -7.81
CA ASP A 155 11.44 0.01 -7.54
C ASP A 155 9.97 -0.28 -7.89
N SER A 156 9.68 -1.48 -8.37
CA SER A 156 8.35 -1.90 -8.80
C SER A 156 7.88 -3.07 -7.95
N LEU A 157 6.70 -2.90 -7.38
CA LEU A 157 5.93 -3.93 -6.71
C LEU A 157 5.70 -5.20 -7.51
N PHE A 158 5.43 -5.05 -8.82
CA PHE A 158 5.09 -6.16 -9.71
C PHE A 158 6.36 -6.88 -10.16
N ASN A 159 7.14 -7.36 -9.20
CA ASN A 159 8.38 -8.07 -9.40
C ASN A 159 8.25 -9.51 -8.87
N LYS A 160 8.10 -10.45 -9.83
CA LYS A 160 7.96 -11.88 -9.55
C LYS A 160 9.27 -12.56 -9.13
N GLU A 161 10.38 -11.85 -9.10
CA GLU A 161 11.65 -12.35 -8.56
C GLU A 161 11.65 -12.34 -7.02
N TYR A 162 10.96 -11.38 -6.39
CA TYR A 162 10.99 -11.17 -4.94
C TYR A 162 9.68 -11.58 -4.27
N PHE A 163 8.55 -11.46 -4.95
CA PHE A 163 7.21 -11.70 -4.39
C PHE A 163 6.36 -12.53 -5.34
N ARG A 164 5.53 -13.41 -4.78
CA ARG A 164 4.56 -14.16 -5.58
C ARG A 164 3.55 -13.22 -6.23
N ASN A 165 3.12 -12.21 -5.49
CA ASN A 165 2.09 -11.27 -5.90
C ASN A 165 2.32 -9.89 -5.32
N SER A 166 1.50 -8.94 -5.75
CA SER A 166 1.61 -7.54 -5.39
C SER A 166 0.25 -6.92 -5.17
N VAL A 167 0.19 -6.00 -4.20
CA VAL A 167 -0.96 -5.14 -3.96
C VAL A 167 -0.46 -3.69 -3.89
N TYR A 168 -1.13 -2.80 -4.61
CA TYR A 168 -0.99 -1.37 -4.46
C TYR A 168 -2.28 -0.81 -3.89
N VAL A 169 -2.17 -0.04 -2.80
CA VAL A 169 -3.27 0.64 -2.14
C VAL A 169 -3.11 2.13 -2.41
N GLY A 170 -3.92 2.66 -3.32
CA GLY A 170 -3.98 4.08 -3.64
C GLY A 170 -5.10 4.75 -2.87
N ILE A 171 -4.75 5.40 -1.75
CA ILE A 171 -5.69 6.08 -0.85
C ILE A 171 -6.29 7.29 -1.55
N MET A 172 -5.47 8.11 -2.21
CA MET A 172 -5.93 9.29 -2.97
C MET A 172 -6.87 8.91 -4.11
N PHE A 173 -6.68 7.73 -4.69
CA PHE A 173 -7.42 7.27 -5.85
C PHE A 173 -8.62 6.38 -5.50
N ASP A 174 -8.83 6.10 -4.21
CA ASP A 174 -9.83 5.14 -3.72
C ASP A 174 -9.81 3.83 -4.51
N LYS A 175 -8.60 3.27 -4.63
CA LYS A 175 -8.31 2.14 -5.50
C LYS A 175 -7.36 1.16 -4.87
N ILE A 176 -7.64 -0.13 -5.07
CA ILE A 176 -6.67 -1.20 -4.89
C ILE A 176 -6.35 -1.81 -6.26
N ILE A 177 -5.06 -2.05 -6.53
CA ILE A 177 -4.59 -2.75 -7.72
C ILE A 177 -3.83 -3.99 -7.25
N THR A 178 -4.13 -5.15 -7.79
CA THR A 178 -3.42 -6.37 -7.41
C THR A 178 -3.32 -7.36 -8.55
N ASP A 179 -2.31 -8.21 -8.54
CA ASP A 179 -2.22 -9.39 -9.40
C ASP A 179 -2.54 -10.70 -8.64
N LEU A 180 -3.05 -10.61 -7.40
CA LEU A 180 -3.59 -11.74 -6.66
C LEU A 180 -4.84 -12.27 -7.36
N GLU A 181 -4.95 -13.60 -7.38
CA GLU A 181 -6.19 -14.27 -7.71
C GLU A 181 -7.05 -14.40 -6.45
N PHE A 182 -8.31 -14.01 -6.55
CA PHE A 182 -9.28 -14.05 -5.46
C PHE A 182 -10.69 -14.21 -6.03
N ASP A 183 -11.64 -14.61 -5.18
CA ASP A 183 -13.04 -14.68 -5.56
C ASP A 183 -13.63 -13.26 -5.68
N PHE A 184 -14.01 -12.89 -6.90
CA PHE A 184 -14.61 -11.59 -7.20
C PHE A 184 -15.90 -11.36 -6.41
N ASP A 185 -16.67 -12.41 -6.16
CA ASP A 185 -17.95 -12.32 -5.48
C ASP A 185 -17.74 -12.04 -3.98
N GLU A 186 -16.65 -12.54 -3.38
CA GLU A 186 -16.30 -12.25 -1.99
C GLU A 186 -16.15 -10.75 -1.76
N ILE A 187 -15.41 -10.07 -2.65
CA ILE A 187 -15.21 -8.61 -2.57
C ILE A 187 -16.47 -7.84 -2.96
N ALA A 188 -17.18 -8.25 -4.02
CA ALA A 188 -18.37 -7.54 -4.47
C ALA A 188 -19.47 -7.52 -3.39
N ASN A 189 -19.60 -8.62 -2.63
CA ASN A 189 -20.63 -8.79 -1.62
C ASN A 189 -20.35 -8.01 -0.31
N LEU A 190 -19.10 -7.63 -0.03
CA LEU A 190 -18.77 -6.73 1.10
C LEU A 190 -19.55 -5.42 1.04
N SER A 191 -19.83 -4.91 -0.16
CA SER A 191 -20.55 -3.65 -0.37
C SER A 191 -22.08 -3.74 -0.19
N ASN A 192 -22.62 -4.97 -0.14
CA ASN A 192 -24.05 -5.24 0.03
C ASN A 192 -24.43 -5.62 1.48
N ALA A 193 -23.44 -5.92 2.32
CA ALA A 193 -23.62 -6.37 3.70
C ALA A 193 -23.78 -5.22 4.73
N LYS A 194 -23.79 -3.95 4.29
CA LYS A 194 -23.86 -2.75 5.13
C LYS A 194 -24.92 -1.76 4.65
#